data_AF-A0A178WQN5-F1
#
_entry.id   AF-A0A178WQN5-F1
#
_cell.length_a   1.000
_cell.length_b   1.000
_cell.length_c   1.000
_cell.angle_alpha   90.00
_cell.angle_beta   90.00
_cell.angle_gamma   90.00
#
_symmetry.space_group_name_H-M   'P 1'
#
loop_
_entity.id
_entity.type
_entity.pdbx_description
1 polymer ?
#
loop_
_entity_poly.entity_id
_entity_poly.type
_entity_poly.pdbx_seq_one_letter_code
_entity_poly.pdbx_strand_id
1 'polypeptide(L)'
;MRSLATELVTGPMTIYNYVDGRDGLEQLVTEAVLASATWPDPSGDWRADVHAVAEGMWRAVRAHPHAIPLILTRRSFDLPALRPAEALVQALARGGRSGTELLVAFRTVAAFVTGLAQAELAGPLSRDTDVSETTGRIAELPFAGLAEIAKAAAASDPEAEFAEGMRIVLAGLHEKTR
;
A
#
# COMPACT_ATOMS: atom_id res chain seq x y z
N MET A 1 19.16 14.11 6.59
CA MET A 1 20.51 14.53 6.18
C MET A 1 21.58 14.19 7.21
N ARG A 2 21.67 14.82 8.39
CA ARG A 2 22.72 14.49 9.38
C ARG A 2 22.71 13.03 9.85
N SER A 3 21.53 12.50 10.21
CA SER A 3 21.38 11.08 10.57
C SER A 3 21.86 10.13 9.46
N LEU A 4 21.45 10.39 8.20
CA LEU A 4 21.92 9.62 7.04
C LEU A 4 23.43 9.70 6.82
N ALA A 5 24.05 10.86 7.06
CA ALA A 5 25.50 11.03 6.96
C ALA A 5 26.25 10.19 7.99
N THR A 6 25.73 10.15 9.22
CA THR A 6 26.25 9.28 10.27
C THR A 6 26.14 7.81 9.88
N GLU A 7 24.97 7.36 9.41
CA GLU A 7 24.73 5.97 9.01
C GLU A 7 25.64 5.54 7.85
N LEU A 8 25.84 6.42 6.87
CA LEU A 8 26.73 6.17 5.72
C LEU A 8 28.21 6.45 6.02
N VAL A 9 28.57 6.78 7.26
CA VAL A 9 29.93 7.11 7.71
C VAL A 9 30.60 8.14 6.78
N THR A 10 29.85 9.19 6.43
CA THR A 10 30.28 10.24 5.50
C THR A 10 29.90 11.64 6.00
N GLY A 11 30.37 12.68 5.30
CA GLY A 11 30.01 14.07 5.58
C GLY A 11 28.67 14.47 4.97
N PRO A 12 27.86 15.34 5.61
CA PRO A 12 26.62 15.84 5.03
C PRO A 12 26.79 16.48 3.64
N MET A 13 27.89 17.19 3.39
CA MET A 13 28.21 17.77 2.08
C MET A 13 28.33 16.70 0.99
N THR A 14 28.86 15.51 1.30
CA THR A 14 28.93 14.40 0.36
C THR A 14 27.54 14.00 -0.11
N ILE A 15 26.56 13.93 0.80
CA ILE A 15 25.18 13.56 0.45
C ILE A 15 24.53 14.62 -0.45
N TYR A 16 24.73 15.91 -0.14
CA TYR A 16 24.19 17.00 -0.96
C TYR A 16 24.73 17.03 -2.40
N ASN A 17 25.87 16.38 -2.69
CA ASN A 17 26.34 16.21 -4.07
C ASN A 17 25.51 15.22 -4.88
N TYR A 18 24.78 14.31 -4.22
CA TYR A 18 23.99 13.26 -4.88
C TYR A 18 22.49 13.52 -4.83
N VAL A 19 21.99 14.29 -3.85
CA VAL A 19 20.56 14.53 -3.64
C VAL A 19 20.29 15.99 -3.39
N ASP A 20 19.22 16.51 -4.00
CA ASP A 20 18.78 17.89 -3.81
C ASP A 20 18.01 18.03 -2.48
N GLY A 21 18.78 18.03 -1.40
CA GLY A 21 18.29 18.18 -0.04
C GLY A 21 17.35 17.06 0.41
N ARG A 22 16.47 17.40 1.37
CA ARG A 22 15.57 16.44 2.01
C ARG A 22 14.49 15.94 1.05
N ASP A 23 13.94 16.83 0.24
CA ASP A 23 12.87 16.51 -0.70
C ASP A 23 13.37 15.55 -1.79
N GLY A 24 14.55 15.80 -2.36
CA GLY A 24 15.18 14.88 -3.31
C GLY A 24 15.50 13.52 -2.69
N LEU A 25 15.96 13.48 -1.44
CA LEU A 25 16.17 12.22 -0.72
C LEU A 25 14.86 11.45 -0.50
N GLU A 26 13.79 12.12 -0.07
CA GLU A 26 12.48 11.49 0.13
C GLU A 26 11.92 10.92 -1.18
N GLN A 27 12.11 11.63 -2.30
CA GLN A 27 11.75 11.13 -3.63
C GLN A 27 12.50 9.84 -3.97
N LEU A 28 13.83 9.82 -3.78
CA LEU A 28 14.64 8.63 -4.04
C LEU A 28 14.26 7.44 -3.16
N VAL A 29 13.86 7.69 -1.91
CA VAL A 29 13.33 6.64 -1.01
C VAL A 29 12.03 6.08 -1.57
N THR A 30 11.09 6.94 -2.01
CA THR A 30 9.84 6.50 -2.63
C THR A 30 10.10 5.69 -3.90
N GLU A 31 11.01 6.14 -4.77
CA GLU A 31 11.39 5.43 -5.99
C GLU A 31 12.00 4.06 -5.69
N ALA A 32 12.93 3.97 -4.73
CA ALA A 32 13.56 2.72 -4.34
C ALA A 32 12.56 1.70 -3.76
N VAL A 33 11.59 2.16 -2.95
CA VAL A 33 10.54 1.31 -2.39
C VAL A 33 9.60 0.80 -3.46
N LEU A 34 9.22 1.63 -4.44
CA LEU A 34 8.36 1.20 -5.54
C LEU A 34 9.10 0.27 -6.52
N ALA A 35 10.41 0.47 -6.71
CA ALA A 35 11.26 -0.38 -7.53
C ALA A 35 11.55 -1.75 -6.92
N SER A 36 11.46 -1.90 -5.59
CA SER A 36 11.68 -3.19 -4.91
C SER A 36 10.50 -4.16 -5.06
N ALA A 37 9.32 -3.67 -5.43
CA ALA A 37 8.17 -4.52 -5.68
C ALA A 37 8.38 -5.35 -6.96
N THR A 38 7.99 -6.62 -6.90
CA THR A 38 7.92 -7.49 -8.08
C THR A 38 6.55 -7.34 -8.71
N TRP A 39 6.53 -7.07 -10.01
CA TRP A 39 5.31 -6.94 -10.80
C TRP A 39 5.10 -8.21 -11.61
N PRO A 40 3.97 -8.92 -11.42
CA PRO A 40 3.69 -10.12 -12.19
C PRO A 40 3.40 -9.77 -13.65
N ASP A 41 3.83 -10.65 -14.56
CA ASP A 41 3.46 -10.53 -15.96
C ASP A 41 1.93 -10.68 -16.13
N PRO A 42 1.31 -9.93 -17.06
CA PRO A 42 -0.13 -10.03 -17.29
C PRO A 42 -0.54 -11.47 -17.65
N SER A 43 -1.48 -12.02 -16.88
CA SER A 43 -2.05 -13.35 -17.10
C SER A 43 -3.13 -13.37 -18.18
N GLY A 44 -3.71 -12.21 -18.49
CA GLY A 44 -4.84 -12.06 -19.40
C GLY A 44 -6.21 -12.06 -18.70
N ASP A 45 -6.29 -12.54 -17.45
CA ASP A 45 -7.46 -12.29 -16.60
C ASP A 45 -7.27 -10.96 -15.87
N TRP A 46 -8.08 -9.97 -16.25
CA TRP A 46 -8.01 -8.64 -15.65
C TRP A 46 -8.18 -8.64 -14.13
N ARG A 47 -8.96 -9.57 -13.56
CA ARG A 47 -9.18 -9.63 -12.11
C ARG A 47 -7.94 -10.15 -11.39
N ALA A 48 -7.38 -11.24 -11.90
CA ALA A 48 -6.14 -11.80 -11.39
C ALA A 48 -5.01 -10.77 -11.48
N ASP A 49 -4.91 -10.05 -12.60
CA ASP A 49 -3.89 -9.03 -12.81
C ASP A 49 -4.05 -7.83 -11.86
N VAL A 50 -5.28 -7.34 -11.65
CA VAL A 50 -5.55 -6.28 -10.65
C VAL A 50 -5.18 -6.75 -9.25
N HIS A 51 -5.58 -7.96 -8.87
CA HIS A 51 -5.26 -8.52 -7.56
C HIS A 51 -3.74 -8.60 -7.37
N ALA A 52 -3.02 -9.15 -8.34
CA ALA A 52 -1.59 -9.40 -8.22
C ALA A 52 -0.78 -8.09 -8.22
N VAL A 53 -1.17 -7.09 -9.00
CA VAL A 53 -0.56 -5.75 -8.93
C VAL A 53 -0.85 -5.07 -7.58
N ALA A 54 -2.09 -5.09 -7.11
CA ALA A 54 -2.45 -4.49 -5.84
C ALA A 54 -1.73 -5.16 -4.65
N GLU A 55 -1.59 -6.49 -4.70
CA GLU A 55 -0.87 -7.27 -3.71
C GLU A 55 0.64 -6.96 -3.72
N GLY A 56 1.24 -6.83 -4.91
CA GLY A 56 2.63 -6.39 -5.07
C GLY A 56 2.87 -5.00 -4.47
N MET A 57 1.96 -4.05 -4.73
CA MET A 57 1.98 -2.73 -4.11
C MET A 57 1.89 -2.84 -2.58
N TRP A 58 0.89 -3.56 -2.07
CA TRP A 58 0.69 -3.72 -0.63
C TRP A 58 1.92 -4.34 0.05
N ARG A 59 2.52 -5.40 -0.52
CA ARG A 59 3.73 -6.02 0.02
C ARG A 59 4.94 -5.08 0.04
N ALA A 60 5.17 -4.32 -1.02
CA ALA A 60 6.28 -3.36 -1.06
C ALA A 60 6.12 -2.26 -0.02
N VAL A 61 4.90 -1.75 0.10
CA VAL A 61 4.54 -0.73 1.08
C VAL A 61 4.66 -1.28 2.52
N ARG A 62 4.25 -2.53 2.74
CA ARG A 62 4.37 -3.27 4.02
C ARG A 62 5.80 -3.57 4.42
N ALA A 63 6.70 -3.79 3.46
CA ALA A 63 8.13 -3.95 3.71
C ALA A 63 8.81 -2.65 4.17
N HIS A 64 8.22 -1.50 3.85
CA HIS A 64 8.76 -0.17 4.14
C HIS A 64 7.71 0.75 4.78
N PRO A 65 7.21 0.42 5.99
CA PRO A 65 6.05 1.10 6.58
C PRO A 65 6.32 2.59 6.86
N HIS A 66 7.55 2.98 7.18
CA HIS A 66 7.90 4.40 7.35
C HIS A 66 7.96 5.20 6.03
N ALA A 67 7.94 4.53 4.88
CA ALA A 67 7.87 5.17 3.58
C ALA A 67 6.43 5.50 3.15
N ILE A 68 5.41 4.92 3.81
CA ILE A 68 4.00 5.14 3.44
C ILE A 68 3.62 6.63 3.47
N PRO A 69 3.94 7.41 4.53
CA PRO A 69 3.64 8.84 4.52
C PRO A 69 4.25 9.57 3.33
N LEU A 70 5.46 9.18 2.90
CA LEU A 70 6.13 9.76 1.73
C LEU A 70 5.40 9.37 0.44
N ILE A 71 5.05 8.08 0.28
CA ILE A 71 4.32 7.55 -0.87
C ILE A 71 2.96 8.25 -1.03
N LEU A 72 2.27 8.57 0.07
CA LEU A 72 0.94 9.20 0.02
C LEU A 72 0.97 10.71 -0.19
N THR A 73 2.03 11.38 0.26
CA THR A 73 2.11 12.85 0.25
C THR A 73 2.88 13.40 -0.95
N ARG A 74 3.74 12.58 -1.58
CA ARG A 74 4.57 13.01 -2.71
C ARG A 74 3.98 12.55 -4.03
N ARG A 75 3.93 13.46 -5.00
CA ARG A 75 3.66 13.13 -6.40
C ARG A 75 4.99 12.79 -7.06
N SER A 76 5.25 11.52 -7.34
CA SER A 76 6.35 11.14 -8.22
C SER A 76 5.84 11.10 -9.67
N PHE A 77 6.59 11.71 -10.57
CA PHE A 77 6.38 11.59 -12.03
C PHE A 77 7.49 10.74 -12.68
N ASP A 78 8.27 10.04 -11.87
CA ASP A 78 9.32 9.17 -12.36
C ASP A 78 8.74 7.91 -13.03
N LEU A 79 9.27 7.54 -14.19
CA LEU A 79 8.70 6.49 -15.04
C LEU A 79 8.68 5.12 -14.36
N PRO A 80 9.77 4.63 -13.72
CA PRO A 80 9.75 3.46 -12.85
C PRO A 80 8.67 3.47 -11.78
N ALA A 81 8.50 4.60 -11.07
CA ALA A 81 7.50 4.75 -10.01
C ALA A 81 6.05 4.71 -10.54
N LEU A 82 5.84 5.04 -11.82
CA LEU A 82 4.52 5.03 -12.47
C LEU A 82 4.15 3.67 -13.10
N ARG A 83 5.12 2.77 -13.35
CA ARG A 83 4.84 1.44 -13.92
C ARG A 83 3.74 0.65 -13.20
N PRO A 84 3.67 0.66 -11.85
CA PRO A 84 2.65 -0.09 -11.13
C PRO A 84 1.26 0.50 -11.33
N ALA A 85 1.18 1.84 -11.32
CA ALA A 85 -0.06 2.55 -11.57
C ALA A 85 -0.55 2.30 -13.00
N GLU A 86 0.35 2.33 -13.98
CA GLU A 86 0.05 2.00 -15.37
C GLU A 86 -0.41 0.54 -15.53
N ALA A 87 0.27 -0.43 -14.92
CA ALA A 87 -0.12 -1.84 -14.95
C ALA A 87 -1.53 -2.07 -14.38
N LEU A 88 -1.85 -1.40 -13.26
CA LEU A 88 -3.18 -1.43 -12.66
C LEU A 88 -4.24 -0.82 -13.59
N VAL A 89 -3.95 0.33 -14.20
CA VAL A 89 -4.83 0.98 -15.18
C VAL A 89 -5.08 0.07 -16.38
N GLN A 90 -4.03 -0.55 -16.94
CA GLN A 90 -4.14 -1.46 -18.07
C GLN A 90 -4.97 -2.70 -17.74
N ALA A 91 -4.78 -3.29 -16.56
CA ALA A 91 -5.58 -4.41 -16.09
C ALA A 91 -7.06 -3.99 -15.95
N LEU A 92 -7.35 -2.88 -15.26
CA LEU A 92 -8.71 -2.38 -15.10
C LEU A 92 -9.41 -2.05 -16.43
N ALA A 93 -8.67 -1.52 -17.40
CA ALA A 93 -9.16 -1.22 -18.74
C ALA A 93 -9.53 -2.48 -19.54
N ARG A 94 -8.77 -3.58 -19.40
CA ARG A 94 -9.13 -4.89 -19.98
C ARG A 94 -10.47 -5.44 -19.44
N GLY A 95 -10.90 -4.99 -18.27
CA GLY A 95 -12.24 -5.24 -17.74
C GLY A 95 -13.38 -4.49 -18.46
N GLY A 96 -13.09 -3.71 -19.50
CA GLY A 96 -14.07 -2.96 -20.31
C GLY A 96 -14.33 -1.54 -19.82
N ARG A 97 -13.50 -1.02 -18.91
CA ARG A 97 -13.65 0.32 -18.31
C ARG A 97 -12.89 1.38 -19.10
N SER A 98 -13.42 2.59 -19.13
CA SER A 98 -12.74 3.74 -19.75
C SER A 98 -13.14 5.06 -19.09
N GLY A 99 -12.41 6.13 -19.38
CA GLY A 99 -12.71 7.48 -18.89
C GLY A 99 -12.91 7.56 -17.38
N THR A 100 -14.02 8.13 -16.95
CA THR A 100 -14.37 8.30 -15.53
C THR A 100 -14.50 6.96 -14.80
N GLU A 101 -15.04 5.92 -15.44
CA GLU A 101 -15.19 4.60 -14.82
C GLU A 101 -13.82 3.98 -14.49
N LEU A 102 -12.86 4.13 -15.40
CA LEU A 102 -11.49 3.66 -15.20
C LEU A 102 -10.81 4.45 -14.06
N LEU A 103 -11.00 5.77 -14.01
CA LEU A 103 -10.47 6.61 -12.93
C LEU A 103 -11.05 6.20 -11.56
N VAL A 104 -12.37 5.99 -11.48
CA VAL A 104 -13.03 5.58 -10.23
C VAL A 104 -12.51 4.22 -9.78
N ALA A 105 -12.44 3.24 -10.69
CA ALA A 105 -11.93 1.91 -10.37
C ALA A 105 -10.46 1.96 -9.88
N PHE A 106 -9.61 2.71 -10.57
CA PHE A 106 -8.21 2.91 -10.18
C PHE A 106 -8.11 3.52 -8.77
N ARG A 107 -8.86 4.59 -8.50
CA ARG A 107 -8.86 5.25 -7.18
C ARG A 107 -9.38 4.34 -6.08
N THR A 108 -10.39 3.53 -6.35
CA THR A 108 -10.93 2.57 -5.37
C THR A 108 -9.89 1.53 -4.97
N VAL A 109 -9.22 0.91 -5.95
CA VAL A 109 -8.17 -0.09 -5.67
C VAL A 109 -6.97 0.56 -4.96
N ALA A 110 -6.52 1.72 -5.43
CA ALA A 110 -5.40 2.43 -4.81
C ALA A 110 -5.70 2.87 -3.36
N ALA A 111 -6.92 3.34 -3.10
CA ALA A 111 -7.38 3.72 -1.77
C ALA A 111 -7.47 2.51 -0.83
N PHE A 112 -7.93 1.35 -1.32
CA PHE A 112 -7.95 0.10 -0.56
C PHE A 112 -6.54 -0.33 -0.12
N VAL A 113 -5.60 -0.42 -1.07
CA VAL A 113 -4.20 -0.79 -0.79
C VAL A 113 -3.57 0.17 0.22
N THR A 114 -3.77 1.47 -0.01
CA THR A 114 -3.27 2.53 0.88
C THR A 114 -3.87 2.43 2.28
N GLY A 115 -5.19 2.21 2.38
CA GLY A 115 -5.91 2.14 3.64
C GLY A 115 -5.43 0.98 4.52
N LEU A 116 -5.27 -0.20 3.92
CA LEU A 116 -4.71 -1.36 4.62
C LEU A 116 -3.27 -1.13 5.07
N ALA A 117 -2.42 -0.61 4.19
CA ALA A 117 -1.04 -0.29 4.54
C ALA A 117 -0.95 0.73 5.67
N GLN A 118 -1.79 1.77 5.66
CA GLN A 118 -1.86 2.77 6.74
C GLN A 118 -2.34 2.16 8.06
N ALA A 119 -3.32 1.25 8.02
CA ALA A 119 -3.80 0.55 9.21
C ALA A 119 -2.71 -0.31 9.86
N GLU A 120 -1.86 -0.96 9.07
CA GLU A 120 -0.71 -1.72 9.59
C GLU A 120 0.37 -0.86 10.26
N LEU A 121 0.52 0.40 9.84
CA LEU A 121 1.52 1.33 10.39
C LEU A 121 1.00 2.09 11.62
N ALA A 122 -0.20 2.65 11.52
CA ALA A 122 -0.70 3.65 12.47
C ALA A 122 -2.08 3.30 13.04
N GLY A 123 -2.62 2.13 12.71
CA GLY A 123 -3.87 1.64 13.26
C GLY A 123 -3.75 1.15 14.71
N PRO A 124 -4.88 0.90 15.39
CA PRO A 124 -4.89 0.35 16.74
C PRO A 124 -4.19 -1.02 16.87
N LEU A 125 -4.05 -1.74 15.76
CA LEU A 125 -3.39 -3.04 15.67
C LEU A 125 -2.09 -2.96 14.86
N SER A 126 -1.43 -1.80 14.85
CA SER A 126 -0.20 -1.62 14.11
C SER A 126 0.91 -2.51 14.63
N ARG A 127 1.90 -2.76 13.76
CA ARG A 127 3.07 -3.61 14.06
C ARG A 127 3.88 -3.19 15.29
N ASP A 128 3.83 -1.91 15.65
CA ASP A 128 4.56 -1.34 16.78
C ASP A 128 3.80 -1.52 18.12
N THR A 129 2.60 -2.10 18.08
CA THR A 129 1.76 -2.35 19.25
C THR A 129 1.70 -3.84 19.57
N ASP A 130 1.59 -4.20 20.85
CA ASP A 130 1.23 -5.58 21.21
C ASP A 130 -0.22 -5.82 20.77
N VAL A 131 -0.37 -6.50 19.62
CA VAL A 131 -1.65 -6.83 19.02
C VAL A 131 -2.49 -7.69 19.97
N SER A 132 -1.87 -8.60 20.72
CA SER A 132 -2.59 -9.47 21.66
C SER A 132 -3.10 -8.68 22.87
N GLU A 133 -2.29 -7.76 23.40
CA GLU A 133 -2.72 -6.88 24.49
C GLU A 133 -3.87 -5.96 24.03
N THR A 134 -3.72 -5.38 22.84
CA THR A 134 -4.69 -4.40 22.32
C THR A 134 -6.02 -5.05 21.96
N THR A 135 -6.00 -6.21 21.30
CA THR A 135 -7.21 -6.99 21.01
C THR A 135 -7.89 -7.47 22.29
N GLY A 136 -7.13 -7.87 23.31
CA GLY A 136 -7.65 -8.22 24.63
C GLY A 136 -8.41 -7.07 25.29
N ARG A 137 -7.82 -5.87 25.30
CA ARG A 137 -8.47 -4.66 25.84
C ARG A 137 -9.75 -4.29 25.08
N ILE A 138 -9.78 -4.45 23.75
CA ILE A 138 -10.98 -4.19 22.93
C ILE A 138 -12.07 -5.24 23.21
N ALA A 139 -11.68 -6.50 23.42
CA ALA A 139 -12.60 -7.60 23.69
C ALA A 139 -13.35 -7.46 25.04
N GLU A 140 -12.80 -6.72 25.98
CA GLU A 140 -13.41 -6.43 27.28
C GLU A 140 -14.38 -5.23 27.27
N LEU A 141 -14.43 -4.47 26.16
CA LEU A 141 -15.35 -3.33 26.03
C LEU A 141 -16.81 -3.78 25.95
N PRO A 142 -17.79 -2.94 26.36
CA PRO A 142 -19.22 -3.28 26.33
C PRO A 142 -19.82 -3.26 24.91
N PHE A 143 -19.01 -3.36 23.86
CA PHE A 143 -19.41 -3.31 22.46
C PHE A 143 -19.24 -4.68 21.81
N ALA A 144 -20.33 -5.46 21.72
CA ALA A 144 -20.29 -6.85 21.25
C ALA A 144 -19.63 -7.01 19.86
N GLY A 145 -19.94 -6.13 18.90
CA GLY A 145 -19.34 -6.19 17.56
C GLY A 145 -17.84 -5.89 17.55
N LEU A 146 -17.35 -4.99 18.42
CA LEU A 146 -15.91 -4.73 18.54
C LEU A 146 -15.19 -5.91 19.19
N ALA A 147 -15.82 -6.55 20.19
CA ALA A 147 -15.27 -7.73 20.82
C ALA A 147 -15.20 -8.94 19.88
N GLU A 148 -16.17 -9.08 18.97
CA GLU A 148 -16.14 -10.09 17.91
C GLU A 148 -14.97 -9.87 16.95
N ILE A 149 -14.84 -8.66 16.41
CA ILE A 149 -13.77 -8.32 15.46
C ILE A 149 -12.39 -8.40 16.13
N ALA A 150 -12.25 -7.99 17.40
CA ALA A 150 -10.98 -8.08 18.12
C ALA A 150 -10.49 -9.54 18.28
N LYS A 151 -11.41 -10.47 18.55
CA LYS A 151 -11.08 -11.91 18.61
C LYS A 151 -10.67 -12.46 17.24
N ALA A 152 -11.36 -12.03 16.17
CA ALA A 152 -11.02 -12.43 14.81
C ALA A 152 -9.63 -11.89 14.41
N ALA A 153 -9.35 -10.62 14.71
CA ALA A 153 -8.07 -9.97 14.42
C ALA A 153 -6.88 -10.60 15.17
N ALA A 154 -7.10 -11.13 16.38
CA ALA A 154 -6.04 -11.82 17.13
C ALA A 154 -5.61 -13.15 16.48
N ALA A 155 -6.44 -13.72 15.61
CA ALA A 155 -6.22 -15.01 14.95
C ALA A 155 -6.05 -14.89 13.42
N SER A 156 -6.02 -13.67 12.89
CA SER A 156 -6.00 -13.43 11.45
C SER A 156 -4.59 -13.36 10.89
N ASP A 157 -4.52 -13.61 9.58
CA ASP A 157 -3.31 -13.50 8.77
C ASP A 157 -3.47 -12.29 7.84
N PRO A 158 -2.57 -11.27 7.88
CA PRO A 158 -2.70 -10.06 7.08
C PRO A 158 -2.77 -10.32 5.57
N GLU A 159 -2.03 -11.33 5.09
CA GLU A 159 -2.04 -11.76 3.70
C GLU A 159 -3.42 -12.30 3.30
N ALA A 160 -4.05 -13.12 4.14
CA ALA A 160 -5.42 -13.59 3.91
C ALA A 160 -6.46 -12.46 3.97
N GLU A 161 -6.32 -11.51 4.91
CA GLU A 161 -7.20 -10.33 5.01
C GLU A 161 -7.13 -9.47 3.76
N PHE A 162 -5.91 -9.22 3.23
CA PHE A 162 -5.72 -8.46 2.00
C PHE A 162 -6.41 -9.15 0.83
N ALA A 163 -6.18 -10.46 0.65
CA ALA A 163 -6.74 -11.24 -0.45
C ALA A 163 -8.28 -11.21 -0.43
N GLU A 164 -8.88 -11.39 0.75
CA GLU A 164 -10.33 -11.38 0.91
C GLU A 164 -10.92 -9.98 0.70
N GLY A 165 -10.27 -8.93 1.23
CA GLY A 165 -10.67 -7.55 0.97
C GLY A 165 -10.59 -7.18 -0.50
N MET A 166 -9.55 -7.62 -1.21
CA MET A 166 -9.42 -7.41 -2.66
C MET A 166 -10.52 -8.14 -3.44
N ARG A 167 -10.91 -9.34 -3.00
CA ARG A 167 -12.05 -10.08 -3.57
C ARG A 167 -13.35 -9.29 -3.45
N ILE A 168 -13.59 -8.64 -2.30
CA ILE A 168 -14.76 -7.76 -2.09
C ILE A 168 -14.72 -6.56 -3.06
N VAL A 169 -13.57 -5.89 -3.17
CA VAL A 169 -13.40 -4.75 -4.09
C VAL A 169 -13.65 -5.17 -5.54
N LEU A 170 -13.05 -6.28 -5.99
CA LEU A 170 -13.20 -6.80 -7.36
C LEU A 170 -14.63 -7.25 -7.68
N ALA A 171 -15.34 -7.80 -6.69
CA ALA A 171 -16.76 -8.15 -6.83
C ALA A 171 -17.61 -6.89 -7.06
N GLY A 172 -17.38 -5.82 -6.28
CA GLY A 172 -18.08 -4.54 -6.45
C GLY A 172 -17.77 -3.85 -7.79
N LEU A 173 -16.55 -4.00 -8.30
CA LEU A 173 -16.19 -3.50 -9.63
C LEU A 173 -16.92 -4.22 -10.77
N HIS A 174 -17.52 -5.40 -10.54
CA HIS A 174 -18.19 -6.18 -11.58
C HIS A 174 -19.50 -5.56 -12.06
N GLU A 175 -20.18 -4.80 -11.19
CA GLU A 175 -21.40 -4.09 -11.55
C GLU A 175 -21.03 -2.81 -12.30
N LYS A 176 -21.32 -2.76 -13.61
CA LYS A 176 -21.26 -1.49 -14.36
C LYS A 176 -22.17 -0.51 -13.64
N THR A 177 -21.57 0.48 -12.98
CA THR A 177 -22.32 1.56 -12.35
C THR A 177 -23.05 2.28 -13.48
N ARG A 178 -24.39 2.16 -13.47
CA ARG A 178 -25.28 2.62 -14.54
C ARG A 178 -25.49 4.12 -14.50
#